data_AF-A0A524P4F3-F1
#
_entry.id   AF-A0A524P4F3-F1
#
_cell.length_a   1.000
_cell.length_b   1.000
_cell.length_c   1.000
_cell.angle_alpha   90.00
_cell.angle_beta   90.00
_cell.angle_gamma   90.00
#
_symmetry.space_group_name_H-M   'P 1'
#
loop_
_entity.id
_entity.type
_entity.pdbx_description
1 polymer ?
#
loop_
_entity_poly.entity_id
_entity_poly.type
_entity_poly.pdbx_seq_one_letter_code
_entity_poly.pdbx_strand_id
1 'polypeptide(L)'
;MTSLRTRTAAAQSARVLSEVIAVKPELVVPLVAKFARGVSSSNKRVVQTSAEALPAIARIAPARVARQLDLLKGAFEQANEVGKDGLVKTFAALCTASVAYQKRLEPVLTLALNGADGKTLFAWSQIVLPALKGEPHARARAVVEERLDLIPRSYAQEIADFLGIKLRIRYR
;
A
#
# COMPACT_ATOMS: atom_id res chain seq x y z
N MET A 1 -32.47 17.70 -13.47
CA MET A 1 -31.18 18.15 -14.02
C MET A 1 -30.09 17.18 -13.60
N THR A 2 -29.83 16.18 -14.45
CA THR A 2 -28.82 15.15 -14.24
C THR A 2 -27.45 15.79 -14.42
N SER A 3 -26.64 15.85 -13.35
CA SER A 3 -25.27 16.36 -13.40
C SER A 3 -24.45 15.52 -14.38
N LEU A 4 -24.24 16.04 -15.59
CA LEU A 4 -23.25 15.54 -16.53
C LEU A 4 -21.88 15.72 -15.89
N ARG A 5 -21.36 14.66 -15.25
CA ARG A 5 -19.95 14.59 -14.84
C ARG A 5 -19.10 14.93 -16.07
N THR A 6 -18.51 16.13 -16.09
CA THR A 6 -17.59 16.57 -17.14
C THR A 6 -16.44 15.56 -17.18
N ARG A 7 -16.44 14.69 -18.20
CA ARG A 7 -15.35 13.73 -18.42
C ARG A 7 -14.15 14.53 -18.91
N THR A 8 -13.28 14.92 -17.99
CA THR A 8 -12.05 15.63 -18.36
C THR A 8 -11.12 14.70 -19.12
N ALA A 9 -10.29 15.25 -20.01
CA ALA A 9 -9.26 14.48 -20.71
C ALA A 9 -8.40 13.68 -19.72
N ALA A 10 -8.04 14.27 -18.58
CA ALA A 10 -7.32 13.61 -17.50
C ALA A 10 -8.04 12.37 -16.95
N ALA A 11 -9.37 12.40 -16.80
CA ALA A 11 -10.12 11.24 -16.32
C ALA A 11 -10.18 10.10 -17.35
N GLN A 12 -10.24 10.44 -18.64
CA GLN A 12 -10.17 9.44 -19.72
C GLN A 12 -8.76 8.84 -19.83
N SER A 13 -7.72 9.68 -19.82
CA SER A 13 -6.33 9.21 -19.83
C SER A 13 -6.00 8.33 -18.62
N ALA A 14 -6.49 8.69 -17.43
CA ALA A 14 -6.32 7.87 -16.23
C ALA A 14 -6.91 6.48 -16.40
N ARG A 15 -8.11 6.36 -16.97
CA ARG A 15 -8.76 5.07 -17.24
C ARG A 15 -7.96 4.23 -18.23
N VAL A 16 -7.54 4.82 -19.35
CA VAL A 16 -6.72 4.12 -20.35
C VAL A 16 -5.42 3.62 -19.71
N LEU A 17 -4.76 4.46 -18.90
CA LEU A 17 -3.56 4.04 -18.17
C LEU A 17 -3.84 2.90 -17.19
N SER A 18 -4.94 2.93 -16.44
CA SER A 18 -5.34 1.83 -15.56
C SER A 18 -5.53 0.51 -16.32
N GLU A 19 -6.18 0.55 -17.49
CA GLU A 19 -6.33 -0.63 -18.36
C GLU A 19 -4.98 -1.12 -18.90
N VAL A 20 -4.08 -0.22 -19.32
CA VAL A 20 -2.72 -0.59 -19.72
C VAL A 20 -1.92 -1.20 -18.56
N ILE A 21 -2.01 -0.65 -17.36
CA ILE A 21 -1.34 -1.17 -16.16
C ILE A 21 -1.85 -2.58 -15.83
N ALA A 22 -3.14 -2.83 -16.00
CA ALA A 22 -3.74 -4.13 -15.71
C ALA A 22 -3.30 -5.22 -16.71
N VAL A 23 -3.09 -4.86 -17.99
CA VAL A 23 -2.82 -5.83 -19.06
C VAL A 23 -1.34 -5.93 -19.43
N LYS A 24 -0.62 -4.80 -19.51
CA LYS A 24 0.79 -4.70 -19.91
C LYS A 24 1.58 -3.68 -19.06
N PRO A 25 1.73 -3.93 -17.75
CA PRO A 25 2.43 -3.02 -16.83
C PRO A 25 3.89 -2.70 -17.23
N GLU A 26 4.56 -3.55 -18.01
CA GLU A 26 5.89 -3.32 -18.54
C GLU A 26 5.98 -2.04 -19.41
N LEU A 27 4.89 -1.67 -20.10
CA LEU A 27 4.85 -0.48 -20.97
C LEU A 27 4.95 0.82 -20.18
N VAL A 28 4.59 0.80 -18.90
CA VAL A 28 4.59 1.99 -18.04
C VAL A 28 5.80 2.08 -17.12
N VAL A 29 6.70 1.08 -17.14
CA VAL A 29 7.96 1.08 -16.37
C VAL A 29 8.81 2.33 -16.62
N PRO A 30 8.97 2.84 -17.86
CA PRO A 30 9.74 4.07 -18.10
C PRO A 30 9.16 5.31 -17.41
N LEU A 31 7.88 5.26 -17.01
CA LEU A 31 7.17 6.37 -16.36
C LEU A 31 7.21 6.31 -14.83
N VAL A 32 7.97 5.39 -14.22
CA VAL A 32 8.04 5.18 -12.77
C VAL A 32 8.23 6.47 -11.97
N ALA A 33 9.09 7.38 -12.42
CA ALA A 33 9.35 8.65 -11.73
C ALA A 33 8.13 9.60 -11.77
N LYS A 34 7.30 9.52 -12.81
CA LYS A 34 6.05 10.29 -12.90
C LYS A 34 5.02 9.75 -11.92
N PHE A 35 4.86 8.43 -11.81
CA PHE A 35 3.95 7.83 -10.84
C PHE A 35 4.41 8.05 -9.39
N ALA A 36 5.72 8.00 -9.14
CA ALA A 36 6.27 8.28 -7.81
C ALA A 36 5.92 9.70 -7.32
N ARG A 37 5.94 10.70 -8.21
CA ARG A 37 5.44 12.05 -7.90
C ARG A 37 3.91 12.14 -7.85
N GLY A 38 3.23 11.33 -8.66
CA GLY A 38 1.77 11.35 -8.78
C GLY A 38 1.03 10.79 -7.57
N VAL A 39 1.66 9.93 -6.78
CA VAL A 39 1.03 9.24 -5.64
C VAL A 39 0.62 10.17 -4.49
N SER A 40 1.25 11.34 -4.37
CA SER A 40 0.90 12.41 -3.42
C SER A 40 0.32 13.65 -4.10
N SER A 41 -0.15 13.53 -5.35
CA SER A 41 -0.78 14.64 -6.07
C SER A 41 -2.08 15.10 -5.41
N SER A 42 -2.40 16.39 -5.54
CA SER A 42 -3.73 16.91 -5.20
C SER A 42 -4.83 16.40 -6.15
N ASN A 43 -4.46 15.93 -7.35
CA ASN A 43 -5.41 15.36 -8.31
C ASN A 43 -5.71 13.89 -7.99
N LYS A 44 -6.92 13.62 -7.48
CA LYS A 44 -7.39 12.28 -7.10
C LYS A 44 -7.22 11.22 -8.18
N ARG A 45 -7.39 11.56 -9.47
CA ARG A 45 -7.23 10.61 -10.58
C ARG A 45 -5.75 10.26 -10.81
N VAL A 46 -4.86 11.24 -10.66
CA VAL A 46 -3.42 11.01 -10.76
C VAL A 46 -2.95 10.11 -9.61
N VAL A 47 -3.44 10.34 -8.39
CA VAL A 47 -3.14 9.48 -7.24
C VAL A 47 -3.62 8.06 -7.49
N GLN A 48 -4.87 7.86 -7.91
CA GLN A 48 -5.42 6.54 -8.21
C GLN A 48 -4.57 5.77 -9.22
N THR A 49 -4.30 6.37 -10.39
CA THR A 49 -3.50 5.70 -11.43
C THR A 49 -2.07 5.44 -10.94
N SER A 50 -1.48 6.32 -10.13
CA SER A 50 -0.14 6.11 -9.58
C SER A 50 -0.11 4.99 -8.54
N ALA A 51 -1.13 4.92 -7.68
CA ALA A 51 -1.31 3.89 -6.67
C ALA A 51 -1.55 2.50 -7.28
N GLU A 52 -2.12 2.44 -8.48
CA GLU A 52 -2.25 1.21 -9.29
C GLU A 52 -0.92 0.85 -9.99
N ALA A 53 -0.25 1.83 -10.60
CA ALA A 53 0.96 1.62 -11.39
C ALA A 53 2.16 1.17 -10.56
N LEU A 54 2.45 1.87 -9.46
CA LEU A 54 3.66 1.64 -8.67
C LEU A 54 3.82 0.20 -8.17
N PRO A 55 2.81 -0.46 -7.56
CA PRO A 55 2.97 -1.84 -7.12
C PRO A 55 3.08 -2.81 -8.31
N ALA A 56 2.43 -2.53 -9.44
CA ALA A 56 2.59 -3.35 -10.65
C ALA A 56 4.01 -3.25 -11.21
N ILE A 57 4.56 -2.04 -11.30
CA ILE A 57 5.95 -1.80 -11.73
C ILE A 57 6.93 -2.43 -10.73
N ALA A 58 6.68 -2.35 -9.41
CA ALA A 58 7.57 -2.92 -8.39
C ALA A 58 7.75 -4.43 -8.53
N ARG A 59 6.73 -5.16 -9.02
CA ARG A 59 6.82 -6.60 -9.27
C ARG A 59 7.69 -6.97 -10.47
N ILE A 60 7.83 -6.07 -11.45
CA ILE A 60 8.49 -6.34 -12.74
C ILE A 60 9.87 -5.70 -12.79
N ALA A 61 9.99 -4.49 -12.26
CA ALA A 61 11.19 -3.67 -12.27
C ALA A 61 11.47 -3.09 -10.87
N PRO A 62 11.71 -3.93 -9.85
CA PRO A 62 11.88 -3.48 -8.46
C PRO A 62 13.01 -2.46 -8.32
N ALA A 63 14.13 -2.66 -9.01
CA ALA A 63 15.26 -1.72 -8.99
C ALA A 63 14.88 -0.31 -9.52
N ARG A 64 13.94 -0.21 -10.46
CA ARG A 64 13.47 1.08 -11.00
C ARG A 64 12.64 1.85 -9.97
N VAL A 65 11.77 1.15 -9.25
CA VAL A 65 11.00 1.73 -8.14
C VAL A 65 11.91 2.03 -6.95
N ALA A 66 12.87 1.16 -6.66
CA ALA A 66 13.82 1.33 -5.56
C ALA A 66 14.62 2.64 -5.65
N ARG A 67 14.92 3.11 -6.87
CA ARG A 67 15.57 4.41 -7.12
C ARG A 67 14.72 5.61 -6.70
N GLN A 68 13.42 5.43 -6.45
CA GLN A 68 12.50 6.47 -6.01
C GLN A 68 12.15 6.34 -4.51
N LEU A 69 12.81 5.45 -3.76
CA LEU A 69 12.40 5.10 -2.39
C LEU A 69 12.31 6.28 -1.44
N ASP A 70 13.28 7.21 -1.48
CA ASP A 70 13.30 8.32 -0.53
C ASP A 70 12.11 9.26 -0.78
N LEU A 71 11.78 9.51 -2.05
CA LEU A 71 10.57 10.23 -2.45
C LEU A 71 9.29 9.50 -1.99
N LEU A 72 9.19 8.20 -2.26
CA LEU A 72 8.01 7.41 -1.94
C LEU A 72 7.77 7.32 -0.42
N LYS A 73 8.85 7.16 0.36
CA LYS A 73 8.79 7.16 1.83
C LYS A 73 8.34 8.52 2.36
N GLY A 74 8.93 9.61 1.87
CA GLY A 74 8.55 10.97 2.26
C GLY A 74 7.11 11.33 1.88
N ALA A 75 6.57 10.72 0.83
CA ALA A 75 5.20 10.94 0.40
C ALA A 75 4.15 10.26 1.28
N PHE A 76 4.51 9.25 2.10
CA PHE A 76 3.54 8.38 2.77
C PHE A 76 2.59 9.14 3.71
N GLU A 77 3.12 10.00 4.59
CA GLU A 77 2.29 10.70 5.57
C GLU A 77 1.33 11.71 4.93
N GLN A 78 1.78 12.36 3.85
CA GLN A 78 1.03 13.39 3.14
C GLN A 78 0.05 12.81 2.10
N ALA A 79 0.22 11.54 1.73
CA ALA A 79 -0.68 10.88 0.79
C ALA A 79 -2.08 10.73 1.39
N ASN A 80 -3.10 10.85 0.54
CA ASN A 80 -4.45 10.45 0.90
C ASN A 80 -4.56 8.92 1.02
N GLU A 81 -5.70 8.42 1.50
CA GLU A 81 -5.92 6.97 1.72
C GLU A 81 -5.59 6.09 0.50
N VAL A 82 -5.96 6.53 -0.71
CA VAL A 82 -5.66 5.80 -1.95
C VAL A 82 -4.15 5.76 -2.22
N GLY A 83 -3.48 6.89 -2.02
CA GLY A 83 -2.03 6.99 -2.17
C GLY A 83 -1.29 6.12 -1.14
N LYS A 84 -1.72 6.14 0.13
CA LYS A 84 -1.17 5.29 1.19
C LYS A 84 -1.33 3.80 0.88
N ASP A 85 -2.51 3.38 0.43
CA ASP A 85 -2.76 2.00 0.02
C ASP A 85 -1.84 1.56 -1.14
N GLY A 86 -1.70 2.42 -2.16
CA GLY A 86 -0.76 2.20 -3.26
C GLY A 86 0.69 2.10 -2.80
N LEU A 87 1.11 2.96 -1.86
CA LEU A 87 2.46 2.95 -1.29
C LEU A 87 2.72 1.68 -0.47
N VAL A 88 1.80 1.26 0.41
CA VAL A 88 1.93 0.01 1.17
C VAL A 88 2.08 -1.18 0.24
N LYS A 89 1.23 -1.28 -0.80
CA LYS A 89 1.34 -2.34 -1.82
C LYS A 89 2.66 -2.29 -2.57
N THR A 90 3.17 -1.09 -2.87
CA THR A 90 4.46 -0.89 -3.55
C THR A 90 5.62 -1.34 -2.67
N PHE A 91 5.64 -0.93 -1.40
CA PHE A 91 6.68 -1.31 -0.45
C PHE A 91 6.67 -2.81 -0.16
N ALA A 92 5.50 -3.41 0.01
CA ALA A 92 5.36 -4.86 0.16
C ALA A 92 5.86 -5.60 -1.09
N ALA A 93 5.51 -5.14 -2.30
CA ALA A 93 6.01 -5.73 -3.54
C ALA A 93 7.55 -5.67 -3.63
N LEU A 94 8.18 -4.58 -3.19
CA LEU A 94 9.63 -4.49 -3.10
C LEU A 94 10.20 -5.50 -2.08
N CYS A 95 9.64 -5.57 -0.88
CA CYS A 95 10.08 -6.53 0.15
C CYS A 95 9.96 -7.99 -0.31
N THR A 96 8.94 -8.31 -1.09
CA THR A 96 8.77 -9.63 -1.73
C THR A 96 9.81 -9.86 -2.83
N ALA A 97 10.13 -8.84 -3.62
CA ALA A 97 11.14 -8.96 -4.67
C ALA A 97 12.57 -9.14 -4.13
N SER A 98 12.88 -8.57 -2.96
CA SER A 98 14.15 -8.81 -2.28
C SER A 98 14.11 -8.43 -0.80
N VAL A 99 14.65 -9.32 0.05
CA VAL A 99 14.87 -9.07 1.49
C VAL A 99 15.75 -7.86 1.76
N ALA A 100 16.60 -7.45 0.80
CA ALA A 100 17.47 -6.29 0.91
C ALA A 100 16.71 -4.97 1.13
N TYR A 101 15.45 -4.89 0.70
CA TYR A 101 14.64 -3.70 0.90
C TYR A 101 13.97 -3.64 2.28
N GLN A 102 13.83 -4.78 2.97
CA GLN A 102 13.03 -4.88 4.20
C GLN A 102 13.56 -3.97 5.31
N LYS A 103 14.89 -3.90 5.51
CA LYS A 103 15.49 -3.02 6.52
C LYS A 103 15.13 -1.54 6.31
N ARG A 104 15.00 -1.09 5.05
CA ARG A 104 14.70 0.30 4.71
C ARG A 104 13.20 0.62 4.73
N LEU A 105 12.36 -0.40 4.52
CA LEU A 105 10.91 -0.27 4.34
C LEU A 105 10.10 -0.68 5.57
N GLU A 106 10.64 -1.53 6.43
CA GLU A 106 9.95 -1.98 7.65
C GLU A 106 9.48 -0.79 8.52
N PRO A 107 10.28 0.27 8.79
CA PRO A 107 9.80 1.40 9.58
C PRO A 107 8.53 2.07 9.04
N VAL A 108 8.43 2.26 7.73
CA VAL A 108 7.23 2.90 7.13
C VAL A 108 6.05 1.93 7.02
N LEU A 109 6.31 0.63 6.83
CA LEU A 109 5.27 -0.40 6.84
C LEU A 109 4.68 -0.59 8.25
N THR A 110 5.53 -0.58 9.27
CA THR A 110 5.12 -0.62 10.68
C THR A 110 4.35 0.65 11.07
N LEU A 111 4.79 1.83 10.62
CA LEU A 111 4.04 3.08 10.76
C LEU A 111 2.64 2.97 10.12
N ALA A 112 2.56 2.41 8.92
CA ALA A 112 1.30 2.21 8.22
C ALA A 112 0.34 1.31 9.01
N LEU A 113 0.81 0.14 9.45
CA LEU A 113 0.03 -0.79 10.28
C LEU A 113 -0.41 -0.13 11.59
N ASN A 114 0.48 0.61 12.24
CA ASN A 114 0.17 1.28 13.50
C ASN A 114 -0.85 2.42 13.36
N GLY A 115 -0.94 3.07 12.20
CA GLY A 115 -1.87 4.17 11.94
C GLY A 115 -3.22 3.78 11.32
N ALA A 116 -3.36 2.53 10.84
CA ALA A 116 -4.53 2.13 10.05
C ALA A 116 -5.80 1.97 10.91
N ASP A 117 -6.99 2.25 10.36
CA ASP A 117 -8.25 1.82 10.99
C ASP A 117 -8.42 0.29 10.96
N GLY A 118 -9.45 -0.28 11.60
CA GLY A 118 -9.62 -1.73 11.66
C GLY A 118 -9.72 -2.43 10.30
N LYS A 119 -10.45 -1.84 9.35
CA LYS A 119 -10.63 -2.41 8.00
C LYS A 119 -9.32 -2.36 7.21
N THR A 120 -8.65 -1.22 7.25
CA THR A 120 -7.39 -0.96 6.57
C THR A 120 -6.26 -1.79 7.20
N LEU A 121 -6.24 -1.94 8.53
CA LEU A 121 -5.29 -2.80 9.24
C LEU A 121 -5.42 -4.25 8.80
N PHE A 122 -6.65 -4.77 8.70
CA PHE A 122 -6.87 -6.12 8.21
C PHE A 122 -6.32 -6.28 6.78
N ALA A 123 -6.73 -5.41 5.86
CA ALA A 123 -6.25 -5.45 4.48
C ALA A 123 -4.72 -5.33 4.36
N TRP A 124 -4.10 -4.41 5.11
CA TRP A 124 -2.65 -4.20 5.08
C TRP A 124 -1.88 -5.32 5.78
N SER A 125 -2.41 -5.93 6.84
CA SER A 125 -1.76 -7.09 7.48
C SER A 125 -1.58 -8.26 6.51
N GLN A 126 -2.60 -8.52 5.67
CA GLN A 126 -2.57 -9.56 4.64
C GLN A 126 -1.56 -9.28 3.52
N ILE A 127 -1.17 -8.02 3.33
CA ILE A 127 -0.19 -7.58 2.32
C ILE A 127 1.22 -7.55 2.91
N VAL A 128 1.37 -6.95 4.09
CA VAL A 128 2.67 -6.61 4.69
C VAL A 128 3.31 -7.83 5.35
N LEU A 129 2.55 -8.58 6.16
CA LEU A 129 3.15 -9.68 6.94
C LEU A 129 3.76 -10.78 6.06
N PRO A 130 3.13 -11.23 4.96
CA PRO A 130 3.74 -12.22 4.08
C PRO A 130 4.99 -11.71 3.34
N ALA A 131 5.07 -10.40 3.07
CA ALA A 131 6.16 -9.76 2.34
C ALA A 131 7.45 -9.60 3.18
N LEU A 132 7.32 -9.58 4.50
CA LEU A 132 8.45 -9.47 5.44
C LEU A 132 8.93 -10.86 5.88
N LYS A 133 10.21 -10.97 6.24
CA LYS A 133 10.84 -12.20 6.75
C LYS A 133 11.67 -11.90 8.01
N GLY A 134 11.87 -12.91 8.86
CA GLY A 134 12.73 -12.81 10.05
C GLY A 134 12.30 -11.71 11.01
N GLU A 135 13.27 -10.94 11.49
CA GLU A 135 13.06 -9.89 12.49
C GLU A 135 12.10 -8.75 12.02
N PRO A 136 12.18 -8.23 10.77
CA PRO A 136 11.16 -7.35 10.22
C PRO A 136 9.73 -7.89 10.30
N HIS A 137 9.54 -9.18 10.03
CA HIS A 137 8.22 -9.82 10.14
C HIS A 137 7.74 -9.84 11.59
N ALA A 138 8.60 -10.26 12.52
CA ALA A 138 8.26 -10.33 13.94
C ALA A 138 7.82 -8.96 14.50
N ARG A 139 8.56 -7.88 14.16
CA ARG A 139 8.19 -6.51 14.58
C ARG A 139 6.87 -6.03 13.99
N ALA A 140 6.67 -6.21 12.69
CA ALA A 140 5.41 -5.82 12.05
C ALA A 140 4.22 -6.62 12.61
N ARG A 141 4.41 -7.93 12.87
CA ARG A 141 3.39 -8.78 13.50
C ARG A 141 3.05 -8.32 14.91
N ALA A 142 4.05 -7.98 15.73
CA ALA A 142 3.83 -7.47 17.08
C ALA A 142 2.95 -6.20 17.07
N VAL A 143 3.21 -5.27 16.15
CA VAL A 143 2.36 -4.06 15.99
C VAL A 143 0.92 -4.41 15.62
N VAL A 144 0.70 -5.39 14.73
CA VAL A 144 -0.67 -5.83 14.40
C VAL A 144 -1.36 -6.44 15.61
N GLU A 145 -0.65 -7.29 16.37
CA GLU A 145 -1.20 -7.93 17.58
C GLU A 145 -1.56 -6.92 18.67
N GLU A 146 -0.71 -5.93 18.94
CA GLU A 146 -0.99 -4.83 19.88
C GLU A 146 -2.21 -4.00 19.47
N ARG A 147 -2.41 -3.81 18.16
CA ARG A 147 -3.54 -3.05 17.62
C ARG A 147 -4.87 -3.79 17.73
N LEU A 148 -4.90 -5.11 17.88
CA LEU A 148 -6.15 -5.89 18.00
C LEU A 148 -7.02 -5.39 19.15
N ASP A 149 -6.39 -4.85 20.19
CA ASP A 149 -7.12 -4.33 21.32
C ASP A 149 -7.73 -2.92 21.13
N LEU A 150 -7.42 -2.26 20.02
CA LEU A 150 -7.78 -0.86 19.77
C LEU A 150 -8.74 -0.68 18.59
N ILE A 151 -9.23 -1.76 18.00
CA ILE A 151 -10.08 -1.74 16.81
C ILE A 151 -11.43 -2.46 17.05
N PRO A 152 -12.43 -2.28 16.17
CA PRO A 152 -13.68 -3.01 16.26
C PRO A 152 -13.47 -4.53 16.29
N ARG A 153 -14.20 -5.21 17.16
CA ARG A 153 -14.02 -6.66 17.43
C ARG A 153 -14.20 -7.53 16.19
N SER A 154 -15.04 -7.14 15.23
CA SER A 154 -15.21 -7.86 13.97
C SER A 154 -13.90 -7.96 13.20
N TYR A 155 -13.21 -6.84 12.98
CA TYR A 155 -11.91 -6.81 12.29
C TYR A 155 -10.81 -7.44 13.13
N ALA A 156 -10.83 -7.25 14.46
CA ALA A 156 -9.88 -7.92 15.34
C ALA A 156 -9.96 -9.44 15.21
N GLN A 157 -11.17 -10.00 15.07
CA GLN A 157 -11.38 -11.44 14.93
C GLN A 157 -10.85 -11.93 13.58
N GLU A 158 -11.16 -11.22 12.49
CA GLU A 158 -10.63 -11.58 11.16
C GLU A 158 -9.10 -11.56 11.12
N ILE A 159 -8.46 -10.59 11.77
CA ILE A 159 -7.00 -10.54 11.88
C ILE A 159 -6.48 -11.67 12.77
N ALA A 160 -7.11 -11.95 13.91
CA ALA A 160 -6.68 -13.04 14.80
C ALA A 160 -6.75 -14.41 14.11
N ASP A 161 -7.82 -14.65 13.33
CA ASP A 161 -7.98 -15.86 12.52
C ASP A 161 -6.87 -15.96 11.46
N PHE A 162 -6.58 -14.85 10.76
CA PHE A 162 -5.47 -14.77 9.80
C PHE A 162 -4.11 -15.02 10.46
N LEU A 163 -3.89 -14.52 11.68
CA LEU A 163 -2.66 -14.69 12.45
C LEU A 163 -2.55 -16.08 13.11
N GLY A 164 -3.63 -16.85 13.16
CA GLY A 164 -3.71 -18.15 13.84
C GLY A 164 -3.67 -18.03 15.37
N ILE A 165 -4.17 -16.92 15.93
CA ILE A 165 -4.17 -16.66 17.39
C ILE A 165 -5.59 -16.54 17.93
N LYS A 166 -5.76 -16.78 19.23
CA LYS A 166 -7.05 -16.57 19.91
C LYS A 166 -7.13 -15.14 20.42
N LEU A 167 -8.21 -14.44 20.07
CA LEU A 167 -8.52 -13.17 20.72
C LEU A 167 -8.81 -13.40 22.21
N ARG A 168 -8.20 -12.56 23.05
CA ARG A 168 -8.53 -12.54 24.48
C ARG A 168 -9.99 -12.13 24.66
N ILE A 169 -10.70 -12.84 25.54
CA ILE A 169 -12.05 -12.47 25.95
C ILE A 169 -11.92 -11.22 26.82
N ARG A 170 -12.59 -10.14 26.43
CA ARG A 170 -12.73 -8.97 27.32
C ARG A 170 -13.90 -9.23 28.24
N TYR A 171 -13.64 -9.40 29.51
CA TYR A 171 -14.65 -9.13 30.52
C TYR A 171 -14.83 -7.60 30.55
N ARG A 172 -16.01 -7.13 30.17
CA ARG A 172 -16.44 -5.76 30.45
C ARG A 172 -16.97 -5.69 31.87
#